data_AF-A0A962Q582-F1
#
_entry.id   AF-A0A962Q582-F1
#
_cell.length_a   1.000
_cell.length_b   1.000
_cell.length_c   1.000
_cell.angle_alpha   90.00
_cell.angle_beta   90.00
_cell.angle_gamma   90.00
#
_symmetry.space_group_name_H-M   'P 1'
#
loop_
_entity.id
_entity.type
_entity.pdbx_description
1 polymer ?
#
loop_
_entity_poly.entity_id
_entity_poly.type
_entity_poly.pdbx_seq_one_letter_code
_entity_poly.pdbx_strand_id
1 'polypeptide(L)'
;MNVLETEWWTMAVPPEWWADSEEDSILVGDQDDVGCIEISTLHKEEGEFDAGTVRDIAEAESEQALQWQAVSLGDFTGLGSRYVEEGTAVREWYVANGALLLFITYSCDQENQGMDDAAVDELLDTLMLLESRA
;
A
#
# COMPACT_ATOMS: atom_id res chain seq x y z
N MET A 1 18.69 7.58 1.48
CA MET A 1 17.28 7.64 1.05
C MET A 1 17.29 7.54 -0.46
N ASN A 2 16.76 6.44 -0.97
CA ASN A 2 16.56 6.21 -2.40
C ASN A 2 15.11 6.54 -2.74
N VAL A 3 14.81 6.73 -4.02
CA VAL A 3 13.44 6.90 -4.50
C VAL A 3 13.13 5.69 -5.38
N LEU A 4 12.11 4.94 -4.99
CA LEU A 4 11.48 3.93 -5.82
C LEU A 4 10.57 4.66 -6.81
N GLU A 5 10.75 4.40 -8.10
CA GLU A 5 9.99 5.02 -9.18
C GLU A 5 9.37 3.91 -10.03
N THR A 6 8.05 3.95 -10.18
CA THR A 6 7.29 3.12 -11.12
C THR A 6 6.84 3.97 -12.30
N GLU A 7 6.03 3.42 -13.21
CA GLU A 7 5.43 4.20 -14.29
C GLU A 7 4.43 5.26 -13.78
N TRP A 8 3.78 5.03 -12.62
CA TRP A 8 2.64 5.86 -12.17
C TRP A 8 2.85 6.56 -10.84
N TRP A 9 3.79 6.14 -10.01
CA TRP A 9 3.99 6.68 -8.68
C TRP A 9 5.45 6.55 -8.22
N THR A 10 5.79 7.30 -7.18
CA THR A 10 7.09 7.21 -6.51
C THR A 10 6.91 7.05 -5.00
N MET A 11 7.90 6.47 -4.34
CA MET A 11 7.95 6.36 -2.88
C MET A 11 9.40 6.51 -2.41
N ALA A 12 9.62 7.17 -1.28
CA ALA A 12 10.94 7.21 -0.66
C ALA A 12 11.20 5.89 0.07
N VAL A 13 12.38 5.31 -0.19
CA VAL A 13 12.84 4.08 0.47
C VAL A 13 14.06 4.41 1.32
N PRO A 14 13.96 4.34 2.66
CA PRO A 14 15.09 4.52 3.55
C PRO A 14 16.18 3.46 3.28
N PRO A 15 17.45 3.74 3.59
CA PRO A 15 18.55 2.80 3.33
C PRO A 15 18.44 1.47 4.09
N GLU A 16 17.66 1.42 5.17
CA GLU A 16 17.33 0.23 5.95
C GLU A 16 16.21 -0.63 5.36
N TRP A 17 15.62 -0.20 4.23
CA TRP A 17 14.64 -0.96 3.45
C TRP A 17 15.20 -1.26 2.06
N TRP A 18 14.76 -2.36 1.47
CA TRP A 18 14.99 -2.71 0.07
C TRP A 18 13.68 -2.63 -0.72
N ALA A 19 13.78 -2.49 -2.04
CA ALA A 19 12.64 -2.54 -2.93
C ALA A 19 12.98 -3.39 -4.16
N ASP A 20 12.06 -4.25 -4.57
CA ASP A 20 12.19 -5.08 -5.77
C ASP A 20 10.89 -5.10 -6.58
N SER A 21 11.01 -5.21 -7.89
CA SER A 21 9.87 -5.28 -8.81
C SER A 21 9.60 -6.73 -9.20
N GLU A 22 8.41 -7.21 -8.86
CA GLU A 22 7.89 -8.51 -9.29
C GLU A 22 7.03 -8.36 -10.56
N GLU A 23 6.50 -9.46 -11.10
CA GLU A 23 5.75 -9.44 -12.37
C GLU A 23 4.54 -8.47 -12.34
N ASP A 24 3.82 -8.40 -11.22
CA ASP A 24 2.58 -7.60 -11.09
C ASP A 24 2.55 -6.68 -9.85
N SER A 25 3.59 -6.69 -9.01
CA SER A 25 3.64 -5.93 -7.76
C SER A 25 5.05 -5.42 -7.45
N ILE A 26 5.13 -4.47 -6.51
CA ILE A 26 6.39 -4.00 -5.94
C ILE A 26 6.48 -4.47 -4.50
N LEU A 27 7.60 -5.12 -4.16
CA LEU A 27 7.90 -5.56 -2.80
C LEU A 27 8.88 -4.59 -2.14
N VAL A 28 8.60 -4.23 -0.89
CA VAL A 28 9.45 -3.37 -0.06
C VAL A 28 9.58 -3.99 1.32
N GLY A 29 10.73 -4.61 1.60
CA GLY A 29 11.02 -5.27 2.87
C GLY A 29 12.08 -4.51 3.69
N ASP A 30 12.07 -4.75 4.99
CA ASP A 30 13.16 -4.33 5.87
C ASP A 30 14.42 -5.20 5.67
N GLN A 31 15.53 -4.82 6.29
CA GLN A 31 16.79 -5.59 6.19
C GLN A 31 16.86 -6.81 7.10
N ASP A 32 15.93 -6.95 8.05
CA ASP A 32 15.86 -8.05 9.01
C ASP A 32 14.85 -9.14 8.64
N ASP A 33 14.21 -9.01 7.48
CA ASP A 33 13.16 -9.88 6.93
C ASP A 33 11.99 -10.08 7.92
N VAL A 34 11.67 -9.05 8.71
CA VAL A 34 10.61 -9.10 9.74
C VAL A 34 9.24 -8.83 9.13
N GLY A 35 9.15 -7.88 8.21
CA GLY A 35 7.94 -7.58 7.47
C GLY A 35 8.19 -7.17 6.03
N CYS A 36 7.14 -7.26 5.23
CA CYS A 36 7.17 -6.90 3.82
C CYS A 36 5.92 -6.09 3.45
N ILE A 37 6.14 -4.98 2.75
CA ILE A 37 5.10 -4.22 2.06
C ILE A 37 5.00 -4.74 0.62
N GLU A 38 3.79 -5.04 0.17
CA GLU A 38 3.50 -5.33 -1.24
C GLU A 38 2.56 -4.26 -1.79
N ILE A 39 2.87 -3.73 -2.97
CA ILE A 39 2.08 -2.70 -3.65
C ILE A 39 1.70 -3.20 -5.05
N SER A 40 0.41 -3.42 -5.25
CA SER A 40 -0.21 -3.74 -6.54
C SER A 40 -0.92 -2.52 -7.09
N THR A 41 -0.75 -2.27 -8.39
CA THR A 41 -1.25 -1.05 -9.04
C THR A 41 -2.36 -1.38 -10.03
N LEU A 42 -3.52 -0.72 -9.89
CA LEU A 42 -4.61 -0.79 -10.85
C LEU A 42 -4.81 0.58 -11.50
N HIS A 43 -4.78 0.63 -12.83
CA HIS A 43 -5.01 1.84 -13.60
C HIS A 43 -6.24 1.70 -14.49
N LYS A 44 -7.17 2.65 -14.39
CA LYS A 44 -8.34 2.72 -15.29
C LYS A 44 -7.94 3.32 -16.63
N GLU A 45 -8.48 2.77 -17.72
CA GLU A 45 -8.39 3.40 -19.04
C GLU A 45 -9.17 4.72 -19.10
N GLU A 46 -10.32 4.79 -18.42
CA GLU A 46 -11.17 5.98 -18.34
C GLU A 46 -11.82 6.14 -16.96
N GLY A 47 -12.01 7.40 -16.54
CA GLY A 47 -12.67 7.76 -15.27
C GLY A 47 -11.72 7.77 -14.06
N GLU A 48 -12.30 7.93 -12.87
CA GLU A 48 -11.57 7.99 -11.61
C GLU A 48 -12.09 6.97 -10.60
N PHE A 49 -11.30 6.66 -9.58
CA PHE A 49 -11.73 5.89 -8.41
C PHE A 49 -12.27 6.87 -7.36
N ASP A 50 -13.59 6.98 -7.28
CA ASP A 50 -14.23 7.71 -6.17
C ASP A 50 -14.24 6.88 -4.88
N ALA A 51 -14.54 7.54 -3.75
CA ALA A 51 -14.54 6.90 -2.44
C ALA A 51 -15.58 5.76 -2.29
N GLY A 52 -16.64 5.75 -3.12
CA GLY A 52 -17.62 4.66 -3.16
C GLY A 52 -17.02 3.43 -3.83
N THR A 53 -16.44 3.63 -5.02
CA THR A 53 -15.76 2.61 -5.80
C THR A 53 -14.61 1.97 -5.02
N VAL A 54 -13.79 2.78 -4.33
CA VAL A 54 -12.68 2.27 -3.50
C VAL A 54 -13.22 1.37 -2.37
N ARG A 55 -14.34 1.75 -1.73
CA ARG A 55 -14.99 0.94 -0.71
C ARG A 55 -15.53 -0.36 -1.28
N ASP A 56 -16.24 -0.29 -2.40
CA ASP A 56 -16.82 -1.48 -3.04
C ASP A 56 -15.74 -2.49 -3.43
N ILE A 57 -14.58 -2.03 -3.90
CA ILE A 57 -13.41 -2.88 -4.19
C ILE A 57 -12.86 -3.49 -2.90
N ALA A 58 -12.59 -2.66 -1.88
CA ALA A 58 -12.05 -3.14 -0.60
C ALA A 58 -12.95 -4.21 0.04
N GLU A 59 -14.27 -4.03 0.01
CA GLU A 59 -15.23 -5.00 0.53
C GLU A 59 -15.37 -6.26 -0.34
N ALA A 60 -15.14 -6.17 -1.64
CA ALA A 60 -15.22 -7.31 -2.56
C ALA A 60 -13.95 -8.19 -2.53
N GLU A 61 -12.78 -7.58 -2.36
CA GLU A 61 -11.49 -8.27 -2.36
C GLU A 61 -11.14 -8.85 -0.98
N SER A 62 -11.68 -8.28 0.10
CA SER A 62 -11.41 -8.80 1.45
C SER A 62 -12.14 -10.13 1.69
N GLU A 63 -11.40 -11.15 2.11
CA GLU A 63 -11.95 -12.47 2.42
C GLU A 63 -12.86 -12.48 3.66
N GLN A 64 -12.81 -11.41 4.47
CA GLN A 64 -13.54 -11.29 5.71
C GLN A 64 -14.12 -9.89 5.91
N ALA A 65 -15.14 -9.79 6.77
CA ALA A 65 -15.73 -8.51 7.10
C ALA A 65 -14.80 -7.69 8.01
N LEU A 66 -14.21 -6.64 7.44
CA LEU A 66 -13.24 -5.78 8.12
C LEU A 66 -13.83 -4.44 8.56
N GLN A 67 -13.12 -3.80 9.52
CA GLN A 67 -13.44 -2.45 9.98
C GLN A 67 -12.56 -1.44 9.25
N TRP A 68 -13.11 -0.88 8.18
CA TRP A 68 -12.41 0.10 7.34
C TRP A 68 -12.33 1.48 7.99
N GLN A 69 -11.15 2.09 7.91
CA GLN A 69 -10.90 3.47 8.36
C GLN A 69 -10.43 4.32 7.18
N ALA A 70 -10.87 5.57 7.13
CA ALA A 70 -10.36 6.51 6.13
C ALA A 70 -8.90 6.85 6.40
N VAL A 71 -8.07 6.83 5.36
CA VAL A 71 -6.63 7.11 5.44
C VAL A 71 -6.18 8.06 4.34
N SER A 72 -5.00 8.64 4.51
CA SER A 72 -4.25 9.35 3.47
C SER A 72 -2.81 8.85 3.54
N LEU A 73 -2.25 8.51 2.38
CA LEU A 73 -0.88 8.00 2.23
C LEU A 73 -0.22 8.84 1.14
N GLY A 74 0.52 9.87 1.54
CA GLY A 74 1.07 10.88 0.64
C GLY A 74 -0.03 11.53 -0.22
N ASP A 75 0.09 11.43 -1.54
CA ASP A 75 -0.87 11.96 -2.51
C ASP A 75 -2.16 11.12 -2.64
N PHE A 76 -2.23 9.94 -2.02
CA PHE A 76 -3.34 9.01 -2.17
C PHE A 76 -4.30 9.06 -0.97
N THR A 77 -5.58 8.81 -1.22
CA THR A 77 -6.59 8.73 -0.15
C THR A 77 -7.48 7.52 -0.33
N GLY A 78 -7.99 6.95 0.76
CA GLY A 78 -8.83 5.78 0.67
C GLY A 78 -9.12 5.14 2.01
N LEU A 79 -9.03 3.82 2.07
CA LEU A 79 -9.37 3.01 3.23
C LEU A 79 -8.17 2.16 3.68
N GLY A 80 -8.05 1.98 4.98
CA GLY A 80 -7.12 1.05 5.60
C GLY A 80 -7.81 0.17 6.63
N SER A 81 -7.32 -1.06 6.77
CA SER A 81 -7.75 -2.01 7.79
C SER A 81 -6.56 -2.81 8.32
N ARG A 82 -6.79 -3.53 9.41
CA ARG A 82 -5.79 -4.40 10.05
C ARG A 82 -6.47 -5.67 10.55
N TYR A 83 -5.80 -6.79 10.42
CA TYR A 83 -6.29 -8.08 10.92
C TYR A 83 -5.13 -9.04 11.19
N VAL A 84 -5.45 -10.19 11.77
CA VAL A 84 -4.50 -11.30 11.94
C VAL A 84 -5.11 -12.53 11.30
N GLU A 85 -4.31 -13.22 10.49
CA GLU A 85 -4.71 -14.43 9.78
C GLU A 85 -3.59 -15.47 9.87
N GLU A 86 -3.93 -16.69 10.31
CA GLU A 86 -2.99 -17.82 10.43
C GLU A 86 -1.66 -17.54 11.15
N GLY A 87 -1.63 -16.55 12.06
CA GLY A 87 -0.41 -16.15 12.78
C GLY A 87 0.38 -15.03 12.12
N THR A 88 -0.11 -14.48 11.01
CA THR A 88 0.42 -13.32 10.31
C THR A 88 -0.41 -12.09 10.67
N ALA A 89 0.24 -11.02 11.13
CA ALA A 89 -0.40 -9.72 11.29
C ALA A 89 -0.35 -8.97 9.97
N VAL A 90 -1.51 -8.54 9.49
CA VAL A 90 -1.68 -7.85 8.22
C VAL A 90 -2.27 -6.46 8.44
N ARG A 91 -1.71 -5.48 7.73
CA ARG A 91 -2.33 -4.18 7.49
C ARG A 91 -2.57 -4.10 5.99
N GLU A 92 -3.74 -3.64 5.58
CA GLU A 92 -4.05 -3.47 4.17
C GLU A 92 -4.68 -2.11 3.90
N TRP A 93 -4.43 -1.60 2.70
CA TRP A 93 -4.92 -0.32 2.26
C TRP A 93 -5.37 -0.38 0.80
N TYR A 94 -6.49 0.28 0.54
CA TYR A 94 -6.99 0.58 -0.79
C TYR A 94 -7.03 2.09 -0.91
N VAL A 95 -6.06 2.66 -1.61
CA VAL A 95 -5.94 4.12 -1.76
C VAL A 95 -5.90 4.50 -3.23
N ALA A 96 -6.48 5.65 -3.56
CA ALA A 96 -6.59 6.10 -4.93
C ALA A 96 -6.25 7.57 -5.10
N ASN A 97 -5.83 7.91 -6.32
CA ASN A 97 -5.71 9.26 -6.83
C ASN A 97 -6.04 9.26 -8.33
N GLY A 98 -7.14 9.91 -8.71
CA GLY A 98 -7.62 9.94 -10.09
C GLY A 98 -7.93 8.55 -10.63
N ALA A 99 -7.31 8.19 -11.76
CA ALA A 99 -7.49 6.91 -12.45
C ALA A 99 -6.64 5.76 -11.86
N LEU A 100 -5.86 6.02 -10.80
CA LEU A 100 -4.94 5.07 -10.20
C LEU A 100 -5.45 4.62 -8.82
N LEU A 101 -5.46 3.31 -8.58
CA LEU A 101 -5.70 2.68 -7.29
C LEU A 101 -4.48 1.84 -6.93
N LEU A 102 -4.02 1.97 -5.69
CA LEU A 102 -3.01 1.14 -5.08
C LEU A 102 -3.69 0.22 -4.07
N PHE A 103 -3.46 -1.09 -4.23
CA PHE A 103 -3.69 -2.07 -3.19
C PHE A 103 -2.36 -2.33 -2.51
N ILE A 104 -2.30 -2.06 -1.21
CA ILE A 104 -1.09 -2.14 -0.42
C ILE A 104 -1.35 -3.10 0.73
N THR A 105 -0.42 -4.03 0.96
CA THR A 105 -0.42 -4.85 2.18
C THR A 105 0.91 -4.69 2.89
N TYR A 106 0.89 -4.74 4.21
CA TYR A 106 2.06 -4.99 5.04
C TYR A 106 1.77 -6.23 5.85
N SER A 107 2.68 -7.20 5.82
CA SER A 107 2.56 -8.45 6.56
C SER A 107 3.83 -8.74 7.35
N CYS A 108 3.65 -9.27 8.56
CA CYS A 108 4.72 -9.75 9.43
C CYS A 108 4.18 -10.88 10.33
N ASP A 109 5.08 -11.59 11.01
CA ASP A 109 4.66 -12.51 12.07
C ASP A 109 3.86 -11.76 13.16
N GLN A 110 2.81 -12.38 13.69
CA GLN A 110 1.97 -11.77 14.72
C GLN A 110 2.76 -11.34 15.96
N GLU A 111 3.88 -12.02 16.26
CA GLU A 111 4.77 -11.65 17.36
C GLU A 111 5.45 -10.27 17.15
N ASN A 112 5.62 -9.86 15.89
CA ASN A 112 6.20 -8.59 15.48
C ASN A 112 5.14 -7.50 15.22
N GLN A 113 3.87 -7.81 15.46
CA GLN A 113 2.76 -6.88 15.20
C GLN A 113 2.99 -5.52 15.87
N GLY A 114 2.98 -4.47 15.06
CA GLY A 114 3.12 -3.09 15.52
C GLY A 114 4.55 -2.63 15.76
N MET A 115 5.57 -3.48 15.53
CA MET A 115 6.98 -3.08 15.66
C MET A 115 7.37 -2.06 14.59
N ASP A 116 7.00 -2.30 13.33
CA ASP A 116 7.36 -1.41 12.21
C ASP A 116 6.24 -0.45 11.84
N ASP A 117 5.20 -0.34 12.66
CA ASP A 117 3.99 0.42 12.31
C ASP A 117 4.32 1.85 11.90
N ALA A 118 5.18 2.51 12.67
CA ALA A 118 5.62 3.88 12.42
C ALA A 118 6.52 3.99 11.19
N ALA A 119 7.42 3.03 10.97
CA ALA A 119 8.30 3.03 9.79
C ALA A 119 7.47 2.83 8.51
N VAL A 120 6.55 1.87 8.50
CA VAL A 120 5.63 1.62 7.39
C VAL A 120 4.78 2.87 7.11
N ASP A 121 4.23 3.51 8.15
CA ASP A 121 3.45 4.74 7.97
C ASP A 121 4.29 5.88 7.39
N GLU A 122 5.53 6.05 7.86
CA GLU A 122 6.47 7.04 7.31
C GLU A 122 6.85 6.77 5.86
N LEU A 123 7.04 5.50 5.45
CA LEU A 123 7.28 5.15 4.04
C LEU A 123 6.07 5.50 3.17
N LEU A 124 4.88 5.04 3.56
CA LEU A 124 3.65 5.21 2.77
C LEU A 124 3.23 6.68 2.69
N ASP A 125 3.54 7.51 3.68
CA ASP A 125 3.33 8.96 3.64
C ASP A 125 4.15 9.68 2.56
N THR A 126 5.15 9.01 1.96
CA THR A 126 5.95 9.56 0.86
C THR A 126 5.46 9.18 -0.53
N LEU A 127 4.34 8.45 -0.63
CA LEU A 127 3.74 8.09 -1.92
C LEU A 127 3.34 9.34 -2.70
N MET A 128 3.89 9.49 -3.90
CA MET A 128 3.55 10.60 -4.79
C MET A 128 3.08 10.09 -6.15
N LEU A 129 2.03 10.71 -6.69
CA LEU A 129 1.54 10.41 -8.03
C LEU A 129 2.50 11.02 -9.07
N LEU A 130 2.88 10.24 -10.08
CA LEU A 130 3.55 10.78 -11.25
C LEU A 130 2.50 11.28 -12.23
N GLU A 131 2.44 12.59 -12.43
CA GLU A 131 1.63 13.14 -13.52
C GLU A 131 2.17 12.63 -14.86
N SER A 132 1.33 12.00 -15.66
CA SER A 132 1.68 11.66 -17.04
C SER A 132 2.02 12.96 -17.77
N ARG A 133 3.27 13.09 -18.25
CA ARG A 133 3.65 14.22 -19.11
C ARG A 133 2.80 14.15 -20.37
N ALA A 134 1.79 15.01 -20.45
CA ALA A 134 0.98 15.25 -21.64
C ALA A 134 1.84 15.62 -22.87
#